data_AF-A0A3M0IB94-F1
#
_entry.id   AF-A0A3M0IB94-F1
#
_cell.length_a   1.000
_cell.length_b   1.000
_cell.length_c   1.000
_cell.angle_alpha   90.00
_cell.angle_beta   90.00
_cell.angle_gamma   90.00
#
_symmetry.space_group_name_H-M   'P 1'
#
loop_
_entity.id
_entity.type
_entity.pdbx_description
1 polymer ?
#
loop_
_entity_poly.entity_id
_entity_poly.type
_entity_poly.pdbx_seq_one_letter_code
_entity_poly.pdbx_strand_id
1 'polypeptide(L)'
;MPKVQKPSDFLQRLAVVEEQLAALQRSGWERDELPFYPTSLNGMVYEDDTTFITLWETVLTPRSASLALGLVLLGDQVDNTTNTGGEWQVLFDSTVVASGSVPATFSYVFPALTLDLTPYRAATQLKVAVQVRRTSGATAGGKYGGGGCIGGSPRYARLL
;
A
#
# COMPACT_ATOMS: atom_id res chain seq x y z
N MET A 1 -20.74 -13.38 56.44
CA MET A 1 -19.43 -14.02 56.19
C MET A 1 -18.75 -13.29 55.04
N PRO A 2 -17.56 -12.70 55.23
CA PRO A 2 -16.82 -12.09 54.13
C PRO A 2 -16.23 -13.18 53.22
N LYS A 3 -16.46 -13.10 51.91
CA LYS A 3 -15.85 -14.00 50.92
C LYS A 3 -14.37 -13.67 50.81
N VAL A 4 -13.51 -14.51 51.39
CA VAL A 4 -12.05 -14.43 51.17
C VAL A 4 -11.79 -14.84 49.72
N GLN A 5 -11.36 -13.89 48.90
CA GLN A 5 -10.99 -14.12 47.52
C GLN A 5 -9.69 -14.93 47.50
N LYS A 6 -9.78 -16.20 47.09
CA LYS A 6 -8.63 -17.11 47.04
C LYS A 6 -7.61 -16.56 46.03
N PRO A 7 -6.32 -16.39 46.38
CA PRO A 7 -5.32 -15.93 45.42
C PRO A 7 -5.20 -16.93 44.29
N SER A 8 -5.14 -16.44 43.04
CA SER A 8 -5.04 -17.28 41.84
C SER A 8 -3.81 -18.16 41.90
N ASP A 9 -4.02 -19.46 41.70
CA ASP A 9 -2.97 -20.48 41.68
C ASP A 9 -2.02 -20.25 40.49
N PHE A 10 -0.77 -20.66 40.61
CA PHE A 10 0.26 -20.48 39.57
C PHE A 10 -0.21 -21.06 38.22
N LEU A 11 -0.84 -22.23 38.25
CA LEU A 11 -1.39 -22.87 37.05
C LEU A 11 -2.50 -22.06 36.39
N GLN A 12 -3.31 -21.34 37.17
CA GLN A 12 -4.34 -20.45 36.62
C GLN A 12 -3.73 -19.23 35.95
N ARG A 13 -2.63 -18.69 36.50
CA ARG A 13 -1.90 -17.57 35.88
C ARG A 13 -1.24 -18.00 34.57
N LEU A 14 -0.66 -19.21 34.54
CA LEU A 14 -0.06 -19.77 33.32
C LEU A 14 -1.13 -19.94 32.23
N ALA A 15 -2.28 -20.53 32.56
CA ALA A 15 -3.37 -20.70 31.60
C ALA A 15 -3.87 -19.36 31.02
N VAL A 16 -3.99 -18.32 31.86
CA VAL A 16 -4.36 -16.97 31.40
C VAL A 16 -3.31 -16.38 30.47
N VAL A 17 -2.02 -16.59 30.75
CA VAL A 17 -0.92 -16.11 29.89
C VAL A 17 -0.90 -16.85 28.55
N GLU A 18 -1.09 -18.16 28.56
CA GLU A 18 -1.16 -18.96 27.33
C GLU A 18 -2.37 -18.58 26.46
N GLU A 19 -3.51 -18.32 27.10
CA GLU A 19 -4.71 -17.83 26.40
C GLU A 19 -4.49 -16.44 25.80
N GLN A 20 -3.87 -15.52 26.55
CA GLN A 20 -3.50 -14.19 26.05
C GLN A 20 -2.47 -14.26 24.93
N LEU A 21 -1.48 -15.16 25.02
CA LEU A 21 -0.49 -15.39 23.96
C LEU A 21 -1.16 -15.95 22.70
N ALA A 22 -2.05 -16.93 22.85
CA ALA A 22 -2.80 -17.49 21.73
C ALA A 22 -3.77 -16.48 21.11
N ALA A 23 -4.34 -15.58 21.91
CA ALA A 23 -5.15 -14.46 21.44
C ALA A 23 -4.30 -13.43 20.69
N LEU A 24 -3.10 -13.10 21.19
CA LEU A 24 -2.14 -12.21 20.51
C LEU A 24 -1.61 -12.81 19.21
N GLN A 25 -1.35 -14.11 19.18
CA GLN A 25 -0.95 -14.82 17.96
C GLN A 25 -2.08 -14.82 16.93
N ARG A 26 -3.33 -15.02 17.37
CA ARG A 26 -4.51 -14.93 16.49
C ARG A 26 -4.77 -13.49 16.03
N SER A 27 -4.61 -12.49 16.89
CA SER A 27 -4.80 -11.08 16.52
C SER A 27 -3.68 -10.57 15.63
N GLY A 28 -2.43 -11.05 15.82
CA GLY A 28 -1.32 -10.74 14.92
C GLY A 28 -1.48 -11.31 13.51
N TRP A 29 -2.43 -12.23 13.29
CA TRP A 29 -2.81 -12.70 11.95
C TRP A 29 -3.86 -11.80 11.29
N GLU A 30 -4.59 -10.98 12.07
CA GLU A 30 -5.56 -10.01 11.57
C GLU A 30 -4.89 -8.63 11.36
N ARG A 31 -4.14 -8.54 10.26
CA ARG A 31 -3.73 -7.30 9.54
C ARG A 31 -2.81 -6.31 10.29
N ASP A 32 -1.51 -6.59 10.24
CA ASP A 32 -0.47 -5.54 10.17
C ASP A 32 -0.43 -4.88 8.77
N GLU A 33 -1.61 -4.63 8.17
CA GLU A 33 -1.70 -3.96 6.88
C GLU A 33 -1.72 -2.45 7.10
N LEU A 34 -0.64 -1.79 6.66
CA LEU A 34 -0.53 -0.34 6.67
C LEU A 34 -1.58 0.24 5.71
N PRO A 35 -2.53 1.07 6.18
CA PRO A 35 -3.56 1.62 5.31
C PRO A 35 -2.94 2.63 4.35
N PHE A 36 -3.31 2.54 3.08
CA PHE A 36 -3.06 3.57 2.07
C PHE A 36 -4.37 4.27 1.73
N TYR A 37 -4.28 5.57 1.58
CA TYR A 37 -5.42 6.41 1.26
C TYR A 37 -5.29 6.92 -0.17
N PRO A 38 -6.38 6.86 -0.97
CA PRO A 38 -6.35 7.42 -2.31
C PRO A 38 -6.32 8.94 -2.20
N THR A 39 -5.55 9.59 -3.08
CA THR A 39 -5.52 11.06 -3.20
C THR A 39 -6.74 11.61 -3.95
N SER A 40 -7.53 10.72 -4.56
CA SER A 40 -8.76 11.02 -5.29
C SER A 40 -9.95 10.32 -4.65
N LEU A 41 -11.16 10.86 -4.83
CA LEU A 41 -12.41 10.36 -4.24
C LEU A 41 -12.94 9.06 -4.88
N ASN A 42 -12.19 8.45 -5.80
CA ASN A 42 -12.64 7.30 -6.58
C ASN A 42 -12.20 5.96 -5.97
N GLY A 43 -13.05 4.94 -6.05
CA GLY A 43 -12.78 3.59 -5.50
C GLY A 43 -11.56 2.88 -6.13
N MET A 44 -11.18 3.28 -7.35
CA MET A 44 -9.86 3.05 -7.90
C MET A 44 -9.43 4.36 -8.57
N VAL A 45 -8.31 4.92 -8.14
CA VAL A 45 -7.82 6.19 -8.67
C VAL A 45 -7.18 5.93 -10.03
N TYR A 46 -7.68 6.63 -11.03
CA TYR A 46 -7.17 6.65 -12.39
C TYR A 46 -6.69 8.07 -12.69
N GLU A 47 -5.47 8.19 -13.18
CA GLU A 47 -4.91 9.50 -13.56
C GLU A 47 -4.43 9.46 -15.01
N ASP A 48 -4.70 10.53 -15.76
CA ASP A 48 -4.33 10.68 -17.17
C ASP A 48 -3.13 11.64 -17.40
N ASP A 49 -2.54 12.11 -16.30
CA ASP A 49 -1.42 13.05 -16.28
C ASP A 49 -0.15 12.46 -16.92
N THR A 50 0.60 13.33 -17.59
CA THR A 50 1.90 13.05 -18.20
C THR A 50 3.07 13.31 -17.25
N THR A 51 2.79 13.88 -16.08
CA THR A 51 3.71 14.05 -14.95
C THR A 51 3.39 13.07 -13.83
N PHE A 52 4.35 12.81 -12.94
CA PHE A 52 4.12 11.91 -11.81
C PHE A 52 3.14 12.52 -10.82
N ILE A 53 1.99 11.86 -10.66
CA ILE A 53 0.96 12.23 -9.71
C ILE A 53 0.84 11.13 -8.66
N THR A 54 0.68 11.56 -7.41
CA THR A 54 0.42 10.64 -6.29
C THR A 54 -0.98 10.08 -6.42
N LEU A 55 -1.08 8.76 -6.56
CA LEU A 55 -2.34 8.02 -6.53
C LEU A 55 -2.74 7.61 -5.11
N TRP A 56 -1.74 7.20 -4.33
CA TRP A 56 -1.93 6.67 -2.99
C TRP A 56 -0.86 7.17 -2.06
N GLU A 57 -1.24 7.50 -0.84
CA GLU A 57 -0.31 7.93 0.19
C GLU A 57 -0.68 7.41 1.57
N THR A 58 0.33 7.35 2.42
CA THR A 58 0.18 7.05 3.84
C THR A 58 1.31 7.69 4.62
N VAL A 59 1.16 7.75 5.94
CA VAL A 59 2.18 8.20 6.87
C VAL A 59 2.37 7.10 7.91
N LEU A 60 3.62 6.75 8.17
CA LEU A 60 3.99 5.72 9.15
C LEU A 60 5.12 6.22 10.05
N THR A 61 5.26 5.61 11.22
CA THR A 61 6.46 5.75 12.05
C THR A 61 7.36 4.53 11.83
N PRO A 62 8.56 4.68 11.23
CA PRO A 62 9.36 3.57 10.74
C PRO A 62 10.11 2.84 11.87
N ARG A 63 9.39 2.08 12.68
CA ARG A 63 9.96 1.25 13.76
C ARG A 63 10.40 -0.13 13.29
N SER A 64 9.84 -0.62 12.18
CA SER A 64 10.20 -1.90 11.55
C SER A 64 11.45 -1.76 10.67
N ALA A 65 12.00 -2.89 10.20
CA ALA A 65 13.17 -2.88 9.33
C ALA A 65 12.78 -2.61 7.88
N SER A 66 11.62 -3.11 7.46
CA SER A 66 11.19 -3.02 6.07
C SER A 66 9.69 -2.84 5.92
N LEU A 67 9.30 -2.45 4.71
CA LEU A 67 7.93 -2.36 4.24
C LEU A 67 7.77 -3.27 3.02
N ALA A 68 6.97 -4.32 3.14
CA ALA A 68 6.53 -5.12 1.99
C ALA A 68 5.32 -4.45 1.35
N LEU A 69 5.44 -4.06 0.08
CA LEU A 69 4.40 -3.36 -0.68
C LEU A 69 4.07 -4.14 -1.95
N GLY A 70 2.79 -4.45 -2.14
CA GLY A 70 2.26 -5.03 -3.38
C GLY A 70 1.34 -4.02 -4.05
N LEU A 71 1.56 -3.76 -5.33
CA LEU A 71 0.74 -2.87 -6.15
C LEU A 71 -0.05 -3.68 -7.17
N VAL A 72 -1.19 -3.14 -7.59
CA VAL A 72 -1.87 -3.50 -8.84
C VAL A 72 -1.99 -2.25 -9.69
N LEU A 73 -1.58 -2.34 -10.95
CA LEU A 73 -1.64 -1.25 -11.91
C LEU A 73 -2.27 -1.75 -13.21
N LEU A 74 -3.04 -0.90 -13.87
CA LEU A 74 -3.68 -1.18 -15.15
C LEU A 74 -3.76 0.09 -15.98
N GLY A 75 -3.19 0.07 -17.18
CA GLY A 75 -3.45 1.09 -18.19
C GLY A 75 -4.80 0.88 -18.86
N ASP A 76 -5.49 1.96 -19.20
CA ASP A 76 -6.78 1.96 -19.92
C ASP A 76 -6.62 1.56 -21.40
N GLN A 77 -7.69 1.10 -22.01
CA GLN A 77 -7.80 0.87 -23.45
C GLN A 77 -8.77 1.90 -24.03
N VAL A 78 -8.20 2.88 -24.73
CA VAL A 78 -8.98 3.86 -25.50
C VAL A 78 -9.34 3.23 -26.84
N ASP A 79 -10.54 3.50 -27.34
CA ASP A 79 -11.04 3.16 -28.69
C ASP A 79 -10.85 1.70 -29.18
N ASN A 80 -10.68 0.74 -28.28
CA ASN A 80 -10.39 -0.67 -28.55
C ASN A 80 -9.07 -0.94 -29.30
N THR A 81 -8.29 0.07 -29.65
CA THR A 81 -7.02 -0.09 -30.38
C THR A 81 -5.83 0.56 -29.69
N THR A 82 -6.08 1.58 -28.85
CA THR A 82 -5.02 2.36 -28.21
C THR A 82 -4.90 2.04 -26.73
N ASN A 83 -3.90 1.25 -26.36
CA ASN A 83 -3.60 0.95 -24.96
C ASN A 83 -2.75 2.05 -24.31
N THR A 84 -3.03 2.31 -23.04
CA THR A 84 -2.31 3.27 -22.20
C THR A 84 -1.18 2.56 -21.48
N GLY A 85 0.00 3.18 -21.49
CA GLY A 85 1.16 2.73 -20.72
C GLY A 85 1.82 3.89 -19.99
N GLY A 86 2.74 3.57 -19.10
CA GLY A 86 3.35 4.57 -18.24
C GLY A 86 4.43 4.04 -17.32
N GLU A 87 4.68 4.82 -16.28
CA GLU A 87 5.69 4.56 -15.26
C GLU A 87 5.06 4.75 -13.89
N TRP A 88 5.58 4.00 -12.92
CA TRP A 88 5.23 4.12 -11.52
C TRP A 88 6.48 4.28 -10.68
N GLN A 89 6.35 4.95 -9.55
CA GLN A 89 7.40 5.07 -8.56
C GLN A 89 6.84 5.12 -7.14
N VAL A 90 7.64 4.70 -6.18
CA VAL A 90 7.35 4.79 -4.76
C VAL A 90 8.36 5.75 -4.15
N LEU A 91 7.85 6.69 -3.36
CA LEU A 91 8.66 7.68 -2.67
C LEU A 91 8.54 7.51 -1.17
N PHE A 92 9.67 7.70 -0.50
CA PHE A 92 9.73 8.02 0.92
C PHE A 92 10.04 9.51 1.04
N ASP A 93 9.05 10.26 1.54
CA ASP A 93 8.93 11.71 1.47
C ASP A 93 9.08 12.27 0.05
N SER A 94 10.30 12.48 -0.42
CA SER A 94 10.62 12.98 -1.77
C SER A 94 11.71 12.17 -2.46
N THR A 95 12.18 11.09 -1.84
CA THR A 95 13.22 10.21 -2.38
C THR A 95 12.56 9.03 -3.07
N VAL A 96 12.88 8.80 -4.34
CA VAL A 96 12.44 7.61 -5.08
C VAL A 96 13.17 6.39 -4.52
N VAL A 97 12.41 5.42 -4.01
CA VAL A 97 12.94 4.18 -3.43
C VAL A 97 12.67 2.95 -4.29
N ALA A 98 11.70 3.04 -5.20
CA ALA A 98 11.44 2.03 -6.21
C ALA A 98 10.73 2.66 -7.41
N SER A 99 10.91 2.06 -8.59
CA SER A 99 10.24 2.48 -9.81
C SER A 99 10.08 1.32 -10.78
N GLY A 100 9.16 1.48 -11.73
CA GLY A 100 8.98 0.53 -12.81
C GLY A 100 8.03 1.07 -13.89
N SER A 101 7.63 0.18 -14.80
CA SER A 101 6.79 0.51 -15.95
C SER A 101 5.44 -0.20 -15.90
N VAL A 102 4.43 0.43 -16.50
CA VAL A 102 3.15 -0.17 -16.86
C VAL A 102 3.12 -0.32 -18.39
N PRO A 103 3.21 -1.54 -18.94
CA PRO A 103 3.16 -1.75 -20.39
C PRO A 103 1.78 -1.40 -20.97
N ALA A 104 1.78 -0.92 -22.22
CA ALA A 104 0.57 -0.56 -22.95
C ALA A 104 -0.15 -1.79 -23.53
N THR A 105 -0.65 -2.67 -22.67
CA THR A 105 -1.25 -3.97 -23.06
C THR A 105 -2.62 -4.24 -22.46
N PHE A 106 -3.26 -3.26 -21.80
CA PHE A 106 -4.55 -3.43 -21.10
C PHE A 106 -4.60 -4.67 -20.21
N SER A 107 -3.48 -4.94 -19.52
CA SER A 107 -3.30 -6.10 -18.65
C SER A 107 -2.90 -5.65 -17.26
N TYR A 108 -3.33 -6.38 -16.24
CA TYR A 108 -2.93 -6.10 -14.86
C TYR A 108 -1.45 -6.37 -14.64
N VAL A 109 -0.78 -5.44 -13.96
CA VAL A 109 0.61 -5.55 -13.54
C VAL A 109 0.64 -5.62 -12.02
N PHE A 110 1.45 -6.54 -11.47
CA PHE A 110 1.53 -6.78 -10.02
C PHE A 110 2.95 -6.60 -9.48
N PRO A 111 3.47 -5.38 -9.36
CA PRO A 111 4.74 -5.14 -8.70
C PRO A 111 4.67 -5.55 -7.22
N ALA A 112 5.66 -6.32 -6.77
CA ALA A 112 5.83 -6.69 -5.36
C ALA A 112 7.24 -6.28 -4.91
N LEU A 113 7.32 -5.54 -3.82
CA LEU A 113 8.53 -4.85 -3.36
C LEU A 113 8.75 -5.09 -1.88
N THR A 114 10.02 -5.11 -1.48
CA THR A 114 10.45 -5.00 -0.07
C THR A 114 11.35 -3.79 0.03
N LEU A 115 10.90 -2.78 0.75
CA LEU A 115 11.54 -1.48 0.85
C LEU A 115 12.24 -1.35 2.20
N ASP A 116 13.49 -0.90 2.20
CA ASP A 116 14.30 -0.74 3.41
C ASP A 116 13.91 0.54 4.17
N LEU A 117 13.51 0.38 5.43
CA LEU A 117 13.18 1.49 6.34
C LEU A 117 14.32 1.84 7.29
N THR A 118 15.41 1.07 7.30
CA THR A 118 16.54 1.29 8.24
C THR A 118 17.12 2.70 8.20
N PRO A 119 17.25 3.39 7.03
CA PRO A 119 17.76 4.77 7.00
C PRO A 119 16.82 5.77 7.67
N TYR A 120 15.54 5.43 7.81
CA TYR A 120 14.48 6.33 8.26
C TYR A 120 14.08 6.10 9.72
N ARG A 121 14.71 5.16 10.43
CA ARG A 121 14.34 4.79 11.82
C ARG A 121 14.36 5.94 12.83
N ALA A 122 15.14 6.98 12.57
CA ALA A 122 15.20 8.18 13.42
C ALA A 122 14.07 9.17 13.15
N ALA A 123 13.33 9.02 12.05
CA ALA A 123 12.21 9.88 11.70
C ALA A 123 10.99 9.57 12.57
N THR A 124 10.31 10.62 13.03
CA THR A 124 9.05 10.49 13.78
C THR A 124 7.89 10.09 12.87
N GLN A 125 7.91 10.60 11.64
CA GLN A 125 6.94 10.31 10.59
C GLN A 125 7.69 10.19 9.26
N LEU A 126 7.26 9.23 8.45
CA LEU A 126 7.73 9.00 7.09
C LEU A 126 6.52 8.96 6.18
N LYS A 127 6.46 9.86 5.19
CA LYS A 127 5.42 9.81 4.16
C LYS A 127 5.81 8.77 3.13
N VAL A 128 4.87 7.91 2.78
CA VAL A 128 5.02 6.97 1.66
C VAL A 128 4.01 7.36 0.59
N ALA A 129 4.49 7.59 -0.63
CA ALA A 129 3.66 7.96 -1.77
C ALA A 129 3.89 7.00 -2.94
N VAL A 130 2.80 6.53 -3.55
CA VAL A 130 2.82 5.80 -4.81
C VAL A 130 2.40 6.78 -5.91
N GLN A 131 3.32 7.03 -6.83
CA GLN A 131 3.10 7.93 -7.95
C GLN A 131 3.07 7.16 -9.27
N VAL A 132 2.27 7.66 -10.19
CA VAL A 132 2.16 7.14 -11.54
C VAL A 132 2.14 8.31 -12.52
N ARG A 133 2.73 8.10 -13.70
CA ARG A 133 2.51 8.96 -14.86
C ARG A 133 2.21 8.12 -16.08
N ARG A 134 1.40 8.65 -16.97
CA ARG A 134 1.24 8.11 -18.31
C ARG A 134 2.40 8.55 -19.20
N THR A 135 2.88 7.64 -20.04
CA THR A 135 3.90 7.92 -21.05
C THR A 135 3.47 7.54 -22.47
N SER A 136 2.40 6.75 -22.62
CA SER A 136 1.83 6.36 -23.91
C SER A 136 0.32 6.16 -23.84
N GLY A 137 -0.34 6.18 -25.00
CA GLY A 137 -1.80 6.07 -25.14
C GLY A 137 -2.42 7.29 -25.82
N ALA A 138 -3.74 7.32 -25.94
CA ALA A 138 -4.46 8.41 -26.59
C ALA A 138 -4.43 9.69 -25.72
N THR A 139 -4.38 10.87 -26.34
CA THR A 139 -4.46 12.16 -25.64
C THR A 139 -5.90 12.65 -25.43
N ALA A 140 -6.89 11.95 -25.99
CA ALA A 140 -8.32 12.24 -25.86
C ALA A 140 -9.13 10.94 -25.96
N GLY A 141 -10.41 11.00 -25.59
CA GLY A 141 -11.35 9.88 -25.75
C GLY A 141 -11.26 8.76 -24.71
N GLY A 142 -10.44 8.95 -23.66
CA GLY A 142 -10.36 8.01 -22.54
C GLY A 142 -11.56 8.09 -21.61
N LYS A 143 -11.55 7.23 -20.58
CA LYS A 143 -12.67 6.98 -19.66
C LYS A 143 -13.36 8.23 -19.07
N TYR A 144 -12.65 9.35 -18.91
CA TYR A 144 -13.17 10.59 -18.32
C TYR A 144 -13.23 11.76 -19.33
N GLY A 145 -13.25 11.47 -20.63
CA GLY A 145 -13.21 12.48 -21.69
C GLY A 145 -11.81 13.08 -21.94
N GLY A 146 -10.86 12.82 -21.05
CA GLY A 146 -9.43 13.12 -21.21
C GLY A 146 -8.67 12.07 -22.03
N GLY A 147 -7.37 11.93 -21.78
CA GLY A 147 -6.54 10.90 -22.43
C GLY A 147 -6.78 9.50 -21.86
N GLY A 148 -6.02 8.53 -22.36
CA GLY A 148 -5.89 7.25 -21.67
C GLY A 148 -5.38 7.47 -20.23
N CYS A 149 -5.76 6.60 -19.30
CA CYS A 149 -5.40 6.75 -17.89
C CYS A 149 -4.74 5.49 -17.32
N ILE A 150 -4.05 5.63 -16.19
CA ILE A 150 -3.52 4.48 -15.45
C ILE A 150 -4.20 4.43 -14.10
N GLY A 151 -4.87 3.30 -13.86
CA GLY A 151 -5.48 2.96 -12.59
C GLY A 151 -4.52 2.19 -11.71
N GLY A 152 -4.56 2.44 -10.40
CA GLY A 152 -3.72 1.73 -9.46
C GLY A 152 -4.33 1.57 -8.08
N SER A 153 -3.87 0.54 -7.35
CA SER A 153 -4.20 0.34 -5.93
C SER A 153 -3.11 -0.48 -5.22
N PRO A 154 -2.82 -0.22 -3.94
CA PRO A 154 -2.04 -1.12 -3.10
C PRO A 154 -2.86 -2.40 -2.80
N ARG A 155 -2.32 -3.56 -3.19
CA ARG A 155 -2.89 -4.87 -2.84
C ARG A 155 -2.61 -5.25 -1.40
N TYR A 156 -1.42 -4.93 -0.92
CA TYR A 156 -1.01 -5.10 0.46
C TYR A 156 0.12 -4.11 0.77
N ALA A 157 0.22 -3.72 2.03
CA ALA A 157 1.35 -2.98 2.57
C ALA A 157 1.57 -3.49 4.00
N ARG A 158 2.75 -4.05 4.31
CA ARG A 158 3.01 -4.71 5.60
C ARG A 158 4.37 -4.30 6.15
N LEU A 159 4.39 -3.93 7.43
CA LEU A 159 5.63 -3.65 8.13
C LEU A 159 6.26 -4.98 8.58
N LEU A 160 7.54 -5.18 8.27
CA LEU A 160 8.31 -6.38 8.60
C LEU A 160 9.55 -6.04 9.43
#